data_AF-A0A7S4REM1-F1
#
_entry.id   AF-A0A7S4REM1-F1
#
_cell.length_a   1.000
_cell.length_b   1.000
_cell.length_c   1.000
_cell.angle_alpha   90.00
_cell.angle_beta   90.00
_cell.angle_gamma   90.00
#
_symmetry.space_group_name_H-M   'P 1'
#
loop_
_entity.id
_entity.type
_entity.pdbx_description
1 polymer ?
#
loop_
_entity_poly.entity_id
_entity_poly.type
_entity_poly.pdbx_seq_one_letter_code
_entity_poly.pdbx_strand_id
1 'polypeptide(L)'
;MWDNIEDMNDDIELLCAELSLMDLTSLNTSFAKDNDVTQSLELVQDSVIQTREKLKQSTEEHNRKRQARRDAAAKKAAEQAKAKAMKPWTREELSALAKGVKKYPPGGGNQWDNIATSVNDLCRNSDEEEDNRRNREECIEAYNTAASQGPAFVAAAAPTSSSVPATKKATNATSSEEKKTKMLIMVGQKNKINNYKKD
;
A
#
# COMPACT_ATOMS: atom_id res chain seq x y z
N MET A 1 -30.30 -29.23 -28.49
CA MET A 1 -31.60 -28.91 -29.09
C MET A 1 -32.46 -28.28 -28.01
N TRP A 2 -32.94 -27.07 -28.23
CA TRP A 2 -33.76 -26.35 -27.26
C TRP A 2 -35.05 -27.11 -26.94
N ASP A 3 -35.45 -27.13 -25.67
CA ASP A 3 -36.65 -27.84 -25.23
C ASP A 3 -37.93 -27.05 -25.57
N ASN A 4 -37.80 -25.74 -25.76
CA ASN A 4 -38.89 -24.85 -26.14
C ASN A 4 -38.38 -23.64 -26.95
N ILE A 5 -39.32 -22.86 -27.48
CA ILE A 5 -39.05 -21.68 -28.31
C ILE A 5 -38.50 -20.49 -27.51
N GLU A 6 -38.79 -20.41 -26.21
CA GLU A 6 -38.34 -19.33 -25.35
C GLU A 6 -36.81 -19.45 -25.14
N ASP A 7 -36.32 -20.64 -24.83
CA ASP A 7 -34.88 -20.92 -24.67
C ASP A 7 -34.09 -20.59 -25.96
N MET A 8 -34.68 -20.90 -27.13
CA MET A 8 -34.08 -20.57 -28.41
C MET A 8 -34.04 -19.05 -28.64
N ASN A 9 -35.13 -18.34 -28.33
CA ASN A 9 -35.18 -16.88 -28.47
C ASN A 9 -34.17 -16.20 -27.55
N ASP A 10 -34.08 -16.63 -26.29
CA ASP A 10 -33.09 -16.13 -25.34
C ASP A 10 -31.66 -16.32 -25.85
N ASP A 11 -31.38 -17.46 -26.49
CA ASP A 11 -30.09 -17.74 -27.09
C ASP A 11 -29.79 -16.87 -28.32
N ILE A 12 -30.79 -16.60 -29.16
CA ILE A 12 -30.65 -15.66 -30.27
C ILE A 12 -30.46 -14.22 -29.78
N GLU A 13 -31.20 -13.81 -28.75
CA GLU A 13 -31.04 -12.49 -28.12
C GLU A 13 -29.63 -12.34 -27.52
N LEU A 14 -29.13 -13.38 -26.85
CA LEU A 14 -27.77 -13.41 -26.32
C LEU A 14 -26.72 -13.25 -27.43
N LEU A 15 -26.85 -14.00 -28.53
CA LEU A 15 -25.94 -13.87 -29.66
C LEU A 15 -25.99 -12.46 -30.28
N CYS A 16 -27.18 -11.88 -30.42
CA CYS A 16 -27.33 -10.53 -30.98
C CYS A 16 -26.75 -9.45 -30.05
N ALA A 17 -26.76 -9.67 -28.73
CA ALA A 17 -26.20 -8.74 -27.76
C ALA A 17 -24.67 -8.81 -27.68
N GLU A 18 -24.10 -10.02 -27.76
CA GLU A 18 -22.68 -10.26 -27.46
C GLU A 18 -21.77 -10.39 -28.69
N LEU A 19 -22.29 -10.88 -29.82
CA LEU A 19 -21.49 -11.01 -31.03
C LEU A 19 -21.30 -9.67 -31.72
N SER A 20 -20.11 -9.46 -32.28
CA SER A 20 -19.88 -8.29 -33.11
C SER A 20 -20.58 -8.44 -34.46
N LEU A 21 -20.81 -7.32 -35.15
CA LEU A 21 -21.36 -7.33 -36.51
C LEU A 21 -20.54 -8.21 -37.47
N MET A 22 -19.22 -8.26 -37.31
CA MET A 22 -18.35 -9.14 -38.11
C MET A 22 -18.61 -10.62 -37.80
N ASP A 23 -18.76 -10.98 -36.52
CA ASP A 23 -18.99 -12.36 -36.10
C ASP A 23 -20.37 -12.85 -36.58
N LEU A 24 -21.41 -12.00 -36.45
CA LEU A 24 -22.75 -12.29 -36.98
C LEU A 24 -22.76 -12.45 -38.50
N THR A 25 -22.00 -11.61 -39.22
CA THR A 25 -21.87 -11.72 -40.68
C THR A 25 -21.16 -13.03 -41.07
N SER A 26 -20.13 -13.42 -40.33
CA SER A 26 -19.44 -14.70 -40.52
C SER A 26 -20.38 -15.87 -40.28
N LEU A 27 -21.16 -15.83 -39.20
CA LEU A 27 -22.14 -16.87 -38.85
C LEU A 27 -23.24 -17.01 -39.92
N ASN A 28 -23.78 -15.88 -40.41
CA ASN A 28 -24.74 -15.89 -41.51
C ASN A 28 -24.13 -16.43 -42.82
N THR A 29 -22.85 -16.17 -43.06
CA THR A 29 -22.14 -16.69 -44.23
C THR A 29 -21.94 -18.20 -44.14
N SER A 30 -21.75 -18.77 -42.94
CA SER A 30 -21.75 -20.23 -42.78
C SER A 30 -23.12 -20.85 -43.09
N PHE A 31 -24.22 -20.24 -42.66
CA PHE A 31 -25.57 -20.74 -43.00
C PHE A 31 -25.87 -20.69 -44.50
N ALA A 32 -25.35 -19.67 -45.20
CA ALA A 32 -25.54 -19.58 -46.64
C ALA A 32 -24.78 -20.65 -47.44
N LYS A 33 -23.78 -21.31 -46.84
CA LYS A 33 -22.99 -22.37 -47.49
C LYS A 33 -23.67 -23.73 -47.40
N ASP A 34 -24.25 -24.03 -46.24
CA ASP A 34 -24.84 -25.33 -45.95
C ASP A 34 -26.37 -25.22 -45.95
N ASN A 35 -27.04 -25.76 -46.97
CA ASN A 35 -28.52 -25.80 -47.06
C ASN A 35 -29.15 -26.84 -46.10
N ASP A 36 -28.38 -27.37 -45.15
CA ASP A 36 -28.86 -28.30 -44.13
C ASP A 36 -29.26 -27.53 -42.87
N VAL A 37 -30.56 -27.53 -42.59
CA VAL A 37 -31.16 -26.89 -41.41
C VAL A 37 -30.59 -27.48 -40.13
N THR A 38 -30.27 -28.78 -40.10
CA THR A 38 -29.77 -29.46 -38.90
C THR A 38 -28.38 -28.96 -38.53
N GLN A 39 -27.49 -28.84 -39.51
CA GLN A 39 -26.15 -28.31 -39.32
C GLN A 39 -26.17 -26.83 -38.95
N SER A 40 -27.08 -26.05 -39.56
CA SER A 40 -27.26 -24.64 -39.21
C SER A 40 -27.69 -24.46 -37.75
N LEU A 41 -28.59 -25.31 -37.25
CA LEU A 41 -29.01 -25.30 -35.84
C LEU A 41 -27.87 -25.68 -34.89
N GLU A 42 -27.06 -26.68 -35.24
CA GLU A 42 -25.88 -27.07 -34.45
C GLU A 42 -24.85 -25.94 -34.36
N LEU A 43 -24.59 -25.25 -35.48
CA LEU A 43 -23.70 -24.08 -35.51
C LEU A 43 -24.20 -22.92 -34.64
N VAL A 44 -25.51 -22.64 -34.63
CA VAL A 44 -26.08 -21.63 -33.71
C VAL A 44 -25.84 -22.05 -32.27
N GLN A 45 -26.15 -23.31 -31.95
CA GLN A 45 -26.01 -23.83 -30.58
C GLN A 45 -24.55 -23.77 -30.10
N ASP A 46 -23.59 -24.13 -30.95
CA ASP A 46 -22.16 -24.03 -30.65
C ASP A 46 -21.73 -22.58 -30.42
N SER A 47 -22.20 -21.66 -31.26
CA SER A 47 -21.93 -20.23 -31.10
C SER A 47 -22.47 -19.69 -29.76
N VAL A 48 -23.65 -20.13 -29.34
CA VAL A 48 -24.23 -19.78 -28.03
C VAL A 48 -23.35 -20.31 -26.90
N ILE A 49 -22.94 -21.59 -26.97
CA ILE A 49 -22.11 -22.22 -25.93
C ILE A 49 -20.79 -21.45 -25.78
N GLN A 50 -20.13 -21.13 -26.90
CA GLN A 50 -18.89 -20.36 -26.91
C GLN A 50 -19.08 -18.96 -26.33
N THR A 51 -20.18 -18.29 -26.68
CA THR A 51 -20.51 -16.95 -26.17
C THR A 51 -20.74 -16.96 -24.67
N ARG A 52 -21.52 -17.92 -24.16
CA ARG A 52 -21.76 -18.12 -22.72
C ARG A 52 -20.47 -18.38 -21.95
N GLU A 53 -19.62 -19.25 -22.49
CA GLU A 53 -18.34 -19.57 -21.87
C GLU A 53 -17.43 -18.34 -21.80
N LYS A 54 -17.31 -17.59 -22.90
CA LYS A 54 -16.54 -16.35 -22.95
C LYS A 54 -17.03 -15.32 -21.93
N LEU A 55 -18.33 -15.15 -21.80
CA LEU A 55 -18.92 -14.20 -20.84
C LEU A 55 -18.66 -14.62 -19.39
N LYS A 56 -18.78 -15.92 -19.10
CA LYS A 56 -18.46 -16.50 -17.79
C LYS A 56 -16.99 -16.29 -17.43
N GLN A 57 -16.08 -16.60 -18.37
CA GLN A 57 -14.64 -16.40 -18.18
C GLN A 57 -14.29 -14.93 -17.96
N SER A 58 -14.86 -14.02 -18.76
CA SER A 58 -14.64 -12.58 -18.63
C SER A 58 -15.11 -12.04 -17.27
N THR A 59 -16.29 -12.48 -16.84
CA THR A 59 -16.88 -12.10 -15.54
C THR A 59 -16.01 -12.59 -14.38
N GLU A 60 -15.58 -13.84 -14.43
CA GLU A 60 -14.73 -14.44 -13.40
C GLU A 60 -13.37 -13.75 -13.33
N GLU A 61 -12.74 -13.46 -14.48
CA GLU A 61 -11.46 -12.74 -14.50
C GLU A 61 -11.59 -11.33 -13.91
N HIS A 62 -12.64 -10.59 -14.26
CA HIS A 62 -12.90 -9.27 -13.71
C HIS A 62 -13.12 -9.33 -12.18
N ASN A 63 -13.89 -10.30 -11.70
CA ASN A 63 -14.12 -10.52 -10.27
C ASN A 63 -12.82 -10.90 -9.54
N ARG A 64 -12.03 -11.82 -10.10
CA ARG A 64 -10.71 -12.21 -9.59
C ARG A 64 -9.78 -11.02 -9.49
N LYS A 65 -9.72 -10.16 -10.51
CA LYS A 65 -8.90 -8.94 -10.50
C LYS A 65 -9.35 -7.95 -9.44
N ARG A 66 -10.66 -7.78 -9.25
CA ARG A 66 -11.21 -6.94 -8.16
C ARG A 66 -10.87 -7.48 -6.78
N GLN A 67 -10.98 -8.80 -6.60
CA GLN A 67 -10.66 -9.44 -5.33
C GLN A 67 -9.18 -9.32 -5.01
N ALA A 68 -8.29 -9.63 -5.96
CA ALA A 68 -6.85 -9.45 -5.79
C ALA A 68 -6.47 -8.01 -5.42
N ARG A 69 -7.14 -7.00 -6.00
CA ARG A 69 -6.93 -5.59 -5.64
C ARG A 69 -7.38 -5.29 -4.21
N ARG A 70 -8.51 -5.84 -3.76
CA ARG A 70 -9.00 -5.69 -2.37
C ARG A 70 -8.04 -6.33 -1.39
N ASP A 71 -7.59 -7.55 -1.67
CA ASP A 71 -6.67 -8.28 -0.80
C ASP A 71 -5.31 -7.59 -0.71
N ALA A 72 -4.79 -7.08 -1.84
CA ALA A 72 -3.56 -6.28 -1.85
C ALA A 72 -3.72 -4.97 -1.05
N ALA A 73 -4.86 -4.30 -1.17
CA ALA A 73 -5.14 -3.08 -0.39
C ALA A 73 -5.28 -3.38 1.11
N ALA A 74 -5.96 -4.48 1.47
CA ALA A 74 -6.11 -4.92 2.86
C ALA A 74 -4.76 -5.29 3.48
N LYS A 75 -3.91 -6.03 2.75
CA LYS A 75 -2.55 -6.36 3.19
C LYS A 75 -1.71 -5.11 3.42
N LYS A 76 -1.73 -4.16 2.47
CA LYS A 76 -1.01 -2.89 2.62
C LYS A 76 -1.53 -2.06 3.80
N ALA A 77 -2.84 -2.03 4.01
CA ALA A 77 -3.45 -1.34 5.14
C ALA A 77 -3.06 -2.00 6.47
N ALA A 78 -3.05 -3.33 6.55
CA ALA A 78 -2.61 -4.07 7.73
C ALA A 78 -1.12 -3.84 8.03
N GLU A 79 -0.27 -3.81 7.01
CA GLU A 79 1.16 -3.51 7.16
C GLU A 79 1.39 -2.06 7.63
N GLN A 80 0.66 -1.10 7.07
CA GLN A 80 0.71 0.29 7.53
C GLN A 80 0.17 0.45 8.96
N ALA A 81 -0.89 -0.29 9.33
CA ALA A 81 -1.40 -0.30 10.70
C ALA A 81 -0.37 -0.89 11.66
N LYS A 82 0.31 -1.97 11.28
CA LYS A 82 1.41 -2.56 12.07
C LYS A 82 2.58 -1.58 12.21
N ALA A 83 2.97 -0.89 11.14
CA ALA A 83 4.02 0.11 11.18
C ALA A 83 3.65 1.34 12.05
N LYS A 84 2.38 1.73 12.07
CA LYS A 84 1.87 2.80 12.96
C LYS A 84 1.72 2.35 14.41
N ALA A 85 1.42 1.08 14.64
CA ALA A 85 1.32 0.50 15.98
C ALA A 85 2.70 0.33 16.65
N MET A 86 3.78 0.25 15.87
CA MET A 86 5.13 0.33 16.40
C MET A 86 5.43 1.75 16.87
N LYS A 87 5.41 1.97 18.19
CA LYS A 87 5.71 3.28 18.77
C LYS A 87 7.15 3.69 18.45
N PRO A 88 7.37 4.83 17.76
CA PRO A 88 8.71 5.27 17.37
C PRO A 88 9.62 5.41 18.59
N TRP A 89 10.86 4.96 18.49
CA TRP A 89 11.86 5.15 19.53
C TRP A 89 12.37 6.58 19.53
N THR A 90 12.27 7.25 20.67
CA THR A 90 12.85 8.58 20.88
C THR A 90 14.37 8.47 21.06
N ARG A 91 15.07 9.58 20.82
CA ARG A 91 16.54 9.64 20.99
C ARG A 91 16.97 9.35 22.44
N GLU A 92 16.14 9.74 23.40
CA GLU A 92 16.39 9.52 24.82
C GLU A 92 16.27 8.03 25.16
N GLU A 93 15.21 7.37 24.70
CA GLU A 93 15.01 5.92 24.88
C GLU A 93 16.14 5.10 24.25
N LEU A 94 16.58 5.47 23.04
CA LEU A 94 17.72 4.82 22.37
C LEU A 94 19.03 5.02 23.15
N SER A 95 19.25 6.21 23.72
CA SER A 95 20.43 6.47 24.57
C SER A 95 20.38 5.67 25.87
N ALA A 96 19.20 5.58 26.51
CA ALA A 96 18.99 4.77 27.69
C ALA A 96 19.21 3.27 27.41
N LEU A 97 18.71 2.78 26.27
CA LEU A 97 18.92 1.41 25.79
C LEU A 97 20.41 1.11 25.61
N ALA A 98 21.16 2.00 24.95
CA ALA A 98 22.61 1.86 24.76
C ALA A 98 23.36 1.75 26.10
N LYS A 99 22.99 2.59 27.07
CA LYS A 99 23.56 2.58 28.43
C LYS A 99 23.21 1.29 29.16
N GLY A 100 21.97 0.83 29.04
CA GLY A 100 21.49 -0.41 29.62
C GLY A 100 22.28 -1.62 29.12
N VAL A 101 22.45 -1.74 27.80
CA VAL A 101 23.23 -2.84 27.18
C VAL A 101 24.69 -2.84 27.65
N LYS A 102 25.30 -1.66 27.82
CA LYS A 102 26.67 -1.56 28.36
C LYS A 102 26.75 -1.91 29.85
N LYS A 103 25.70 -1.58 30.62
CA LYS A 103 25.63 -1.79 32.08
C LYS A 103 25.36 -3.25 32.44
N TYR A 104 24.54 -3.94 31.66
CA TYR A 104 24.17 -5.34 31.87
C TYR A 104 24.78 -6.19 30.74
N PRO A 105 25.94 -6.83 30.96
CA PRO A 105 26.60 -7.62 29.91
C PRO A 105 25.82 -8.89 29.54
N PRO A 106 26.08 -9.46 28.35
CA PRO A 106 25.39 -10.66 27.87
C PRO A 106 25.65 -11.87 28.79
N GLY A 107 24.60 -12.64 29.07
CA GLY A 107 24.70 -13.91 29.80
C GLY A 107 23.74 -14.07 30.98
N GLY A 108 23.05 -13.00 31.40
CA GLY A 108 21.99 -13.09 32.41
C GLY A 108 20.60 -13.24 31.78
N GLY A 109 19.80 -14.21 32.24
CA GLY A 109 18.42 -14.40 31.75
C GLY A 109 17.52 -13.17 31.91
N ASN A 110 17.82 -12.32 32.90
CA ASN A 110 17.05 -11.10 33.22
C ASN A 110 17.70 -9.82 32.65
N GLN A 111 18.69 -9.93 31.75
CA GLN A 111 19.40 -8.77 31.20
C GLN A 111 18.42 -7.79 30.55
N TRP A 112 17.54 -8.28 29.68
CA TRP A 112 16.60 -7.45 28.94
C TRP A 112 15.46 -6.89 29.80
N ASP A 113 15.04 -7.59 30.86
CA ASP A 113 14.09 -7.08 31.84
C ASP A 113 14.66 -5.88 32.62
N ASN A 114 15.93 -5.96 33.02
CA ASN A 114 16.63 -4.87 33.69
C ASN A 114 16.85 -3.66 32.76
N ILE A 115 17.14 -3.93 31.48
CA ILE A 115 17.29 -2.88 30.47
C ILE A 115 15.95 -2.18 30.22
N ALA A 116 14.86 -2.92 30.04
CA ALA A 116 13.52 -2.35 29.84
C ALA A 116 13.11 -1.47 31.03
N THR A 117 13.33 -1.95 32.26
CA THR A 117 13.11 -1.16 33.48
C THR A 117 13.94 0.13 33.46
N SER A 118 15.23 0.04 33.14
CA SER A 118 16.10 1.22 33.06
C SER A 118 15.68 2.22 31.98
N VAL A 119 15.15 1.78 30.84
CA VAL A 119 14.65 2.67 29.78
C VAL A 119 13.38 3.38 30.26
N ASN A 120 12.44 2.64 30.86
CA ASN A 120 11.19 3.19 31.37
C ASN A 120 11.41 4.19 32.53
N ASP A 121 12.38 3.93 33.40
CA ASP A 121 12.71 4.82 34.52
C ASP A 121 13.38 6.12 34.05
N LEU A 122 14.27 6.03 33.05
CA LEU A 122 15.03 7.17 32.54
C LEU A 122 14.23 8.04 31.56
N CYS A 123 13.27 7.46 30.84
CA CYS A 123 12.46 8.14 29.84
C CYS A 123 11.03 8.42 30.33
N ARG A 124 10.84 8.45 31.66
CA ARG A 124 9.54 8.71 32.30
C ARG A 124 9.12 10.17 32.10
N ASN A 125 8.54 10.46 30.94
CA ASN A 125 7.92 11.75 30.67
C ASN A 125 6.60 11.82 31.47
N SER A 126 6.44 12.91 32.21
CA SER A 126 5.48 13.05 33.31
C SER A 126 3.99 12.96 32.92
N ASP A 127 3.69 12.95 31.62
CA ASP A 127 2.34 13.12 31.08
C ASP A 127 1.89 12.00 30.10
N GLU A 128 2.64 10.91 29.93
CA GLU A 128 2.27 9.85 28.97
C GLU A 128 1.74 8.57 29.65
N GLU A 129 0.60 8.10 29.14
CA GLU A 129 -0.17 6.93 29.54
C GLU A 129 0.66 5.66 29.77
N GLU A 130 0.17 4.79 30.66
CA GLU A 130 0.77 3.49 31.02
C GLU A 130 1.09 2.59 29.80
N ASP A 131 0.42 2.83 28.67
CA ASP A 131 0.65 2.20 27.36
C ASP A 131 2.00 2.56 26.69
N ASN A 132 2.81 3.47 27.28
CA ASN A 132 4.14 3.81 26.76
C ASN A 132 5.31 3.03 27.39
N ARG A 133 5.05 2.06 28.27
CA ARG A 133 6.15 1.30 28.88
C ARG A 133 6.74 0.32 27.88
N ARG A 134 8.05 0.44 27.63
CA ARG A 134 8.81 -0.50 26.81
C ARG A 134 8.97 -1.83 27.53
N ASN A 135 8.68 -2.92 26.83
CA ASN A 135 8.95 -4.28 27.32
C ASN A 135 10.31 -4.80 26.86
N ARG A 136 10.69 -5.99 27.34
CA ARG A 136 11.98 -6.60 27.01
C ARG A 136 12.08 -6.94 25.51
N GLU A 137 10.99 -7.41 24.89
CA GLU A 137 10.96 -7.78 23.47
C GLU A 137 11.21 -6.55 22.57
N GLU A 138 10.57 -5.42 22.86
CA GLU A 138 10.79 -4.15 22.16
C GLU A 138 12.23 -3.66 22.29
N CYS A 139 12.84 -3.79 23.48
CA CYS A 139 14.24 -3.42 23.69
C CYS A 139 15.21 -4.28 22.87
N ILE A 140 14.93 -5.58 22.77
CA ILE A 140 15.71 -6.52 21.94
C ILE A 140 15.59 -6.14 20.46
N GLU A 141 14.37 -5.95 19.97
CA GLU A 141 14.11 -5.59 18.57
C GLU A 141 14.75 -4.25 18.21
N ALA A 142 14.65 -3.25 19.08
CA ALA A 142 15.25 -1.94 18.87
C ALA A 142 16.77 -1.99 18.85
N TYR A 143 17.39 -2.77 19.75
CA TYR A 143 18.84 -2.97 19.76
C TYR A 143 19.32 -3.66 18.49
N ASN A 144 18.66 -4.75 18.07
CA ASN A 144 19.02 -5.47 16.85
C ASN A 144 18.82 -4.61 15.61
N THR A 145 17.75 -3.82 15.55
CA THR A 145 17.48 -2.85 14.49
C THR A 145 18.58 -1.78 14.44
N ALA A 146 18.95 -1.21 15.58
CA ALA A 146 20.03 -0.22 15.67
C ALA A 146 21.41 -0.80 15.30
N ALA A 147 21.69 -2.04 15.72
CA ALA A 147 22.93 -2.73 15.39
C ALA A 147 23.04 -3.03 13.88
N SER A 148 21.91 -3.33 13.22
CA SER A 148 21.88 -3.56 11.75
C SER A 148 22.08 -2.28 10.92
N GLN A 149 21.83 -1.10 11.50
CA GLN A 149 21.96 0.20 10.81
C GLN A 149 23.36 0.84 10.94
N GLY A 150 24.32 0.17 11.58
CA GLY A 150 25.71 0.64 11.71
C GLY A 150 25.93 1.71 12.80
N PRO A 151 27.18 2.16 13.00
CA PRO A 151 27.62 2.89 14.21
C PRO A 151 27.10 4.34 14.36
N ALA A 152 26.11 4.76 13.56
CA ALA A 152 25.44 6.05 13.73
C ALA A 152 24.68 6.17 15.08
N PHE A 153 24.42 5.03 15.73
CA PHE A 153 23.77 4.95 17.04
C PHE A 153 24.59 5.57 18.19
N VAL A 154 25.92 5.58 18.10
CA VAL A 154 26.81 6.02 19.20
C VAL A 154 27.19 7.50 19.11
N ALA A 155 27.11 8.11 17.92
CA ALA A 155 27.56 9.49 17.68
C ALA A 155 26.59 10.57 18.16
N ALA A 156 25.33 10.22 18.43
CA ALA A 156 24.31 11.16 18.92
C ALA A 156 24.36 11.37 20.45
N ALA A 157 25.31 10.76 21.17
CA ALA A 157 25.42 10.77 22.63
C ALA A 157 26.51 11.74 23.16
N ALA A 158 26.81 12.85 22.47
CA ALA A 158 27.62 13.93 23.03
C ALA A 158 26.73 14.92 23.81
N PRO A 159 26.86 15.03 25.14
CA PRO A 159 26.23 16.09 25.91
C PRO A 159 27.03 17.39 25.79
N THR A 160 26.47 18.41 25.17
CA THR A 160 26.95 19.79 25.35
C THR A 160 26.32 20.37 26.61
N SER A 161 27.03 20.25 27.74
CA SER A 161 26.76 21.08 28.92
C SER A 161 28.07 21.48 29.61
N SER A 162 28.38 22.78 29.57
CA SER A 162 28.78 23.61 30.72
C SER A 162 29.68 24.79 30.30
N SER A 163 29.22 26.04 30.46
CA SER A 163 29.81 26.97 31.45
C SER A 163 29.22 28.40 31.41
N VAL A 164 28.64 28.78 32.56
CA VAL A 164 28.65 30.07 33.27
C VAL A 164 27.94 31.32 32.68
N PRO A 165 27.09 32.03 33.50
CA PRO A 165 26.52 33.32 33.16
C PRO A 165 27.38 34.50 33.67
N ALA A 166 27.65 35.50 32.83
CA ALA A 166 28.09 36.82 33.28
C ALA A 166 27.64 37.92 32.31
N THR A 167 27.07 38.95 32.89
CA THR A 167 26.40 40.13 32.33
C THR A 167 27.35 41.09 31.61
N LYS A 168 26.96 41.63 30.43
CA LYS A 168 26.95 43.07 30.06
C LYS A 168 26.66 43.32 28.56
N LYS A 169 25.49 43.91 28.30
CA LYS A 169 25.19 45.17 27.58
C LYS A 169 25.67 45.41 26.12
N ALA A 170 24.66 45.53 25.22
CA ALA A 170 24.50 46.42 24.04
C ALA A 170 25.39 46.13 22.79
N THR A 171 24.98 46.25 21.51
CA THR A 171 23.98 47.04 20.76
C THR A 171 23.68 46.40 19.38
N ASN A 172 22.53 46.76 18.78
CA ASN A 172 22.16 46.88 17.34
C ASN A 172 22.12 45.64 16.41
N ALA A 173 20.91 45.31 15.88
CA ALA A 173 20.39 45.61 14.51
C ALA A 173 20.79 44.50 13.49
N THR A 174 19.98 43.92 12.59
CA THR A 174 18.75 44.33 11.88
C THR A 174 18.23 43.12 11.05
N SER A 175 16.94 43.17 10.63
CA SER A 175 16.30 42.49 9.46
C SER A 175 15.93 40.99 9.56
N SER A 176 14.65 40.57 9.53
CA SER A 176 13.58 40.75 8.53
C SER A 176 13.92 40.13 7.17
N GLU A 177 13.34 38.97 6.81
CA GLU A 177 12.36 38.84 5.70
C GLU A 177 11.86 37.40 5.44
N GLU A 178 10.55 37.32 5.16
CA GLU A 178 9.80 36.40 4.27
C GLU A 178 10.08 34.88 4.32
N LYS A 179 9.19 34.02 4.84
CA LYS A 179 7.81 33.73 4.36
C LYS A 179 7.64 33.73 2.83
N LYS A 180 8.28 32.81 2.11
CA LYS A 180 7.95 32.56 0.70
C LYS A 180 8.28 31.16 0.17
N THR A 181 7.65 30.12 0.72
CA THR A 181 7.66 28.80 0.05
C THR A 181 6.42 27.97 0.36
N LYS A 182 5.23 28.58 0.29
CA LYS A 182 3.94 27.86 0.39
C LYS A 182 2.99 28.15 -0.77
N MET A 183 3.55 28.35 -1.97
CA MET A 183 2.76 28.56 -3.19
C MET A 183 3.46 27.95 -4.41
N LEU A 184 3.54 26.62 -4.46
CA LEU A 184 3.81 25.90 -5.71
C LEU A 184 3.09 24.55 -5.71
N ILE A 185 1.76 24.64 -5.56
CA ILE A 185 0.81 23.61 -5.97
C ILE A 185 -0.14 24.31 -6.94
N MET A 186 -0.38 23.68 -8.09
CA MET A 186 -1.30 24.06 -9.18
C MET A 186 -0.88 25.18 -10.13
N VAL A 187 -0.01 24.89 -11.11
CA VAL A 187 -0.27 25.20 -12.54
C VAL A 187 0.59 24.27 -13.41
N GLY A 188 -0.06 23.44 -14.21
CA GLY A 188 0.56 22.54 -15.20
C GLY A 188 -0.53 21.65 -15.80
N GLN A 189 -1.65 22.23 -16.25
CA GLN A 189 -1.90 22.52 -17.68
C GLN A 189 -1.51 21.33 -18.57
N LYS A 190 -2.46 20.44 -18.89
CA LYS A 190 -3.38 20.58 -20.03
C LYS A 190 -2.66 21.06 -21.30
N ASN A 191 -2.05 20.14 -22.04
CA ASN A 191 -1.94 20.24 -23.50
C ASN A 191 -1.41 18.93 -24.10
N LYS A 192 -2.32 18.12 -24.67
CA LYS A 192 -2.06 17.10 -25.69
C LYS A 192 -3.40 16.59 -26.24
N ILE A 193 -4.11 17.50 -26.90
CA ILE A 193 -5.16 17.20 -27.88
C ILE A 193 -4.81 18.06 -29.10
N ASN A 194 -4.87 17.46 -30.30
CA ASN A 194 -4.61 17.97 -31.65
C ASN A 194 -3.24 17.62 -32.25
N ASN A 195 -3.28 16.62 -33.13
CA ASN A 195 -2.47 16.38 -34.34
C ASN A 195 -2.62 14.88 -34.65
N TYR A 196 -3.20 14.35 -35.75
CA TYR A 196 -3.41 14.85 -37.11
C TYR A 196 -4.66 14.16 -37.73
N LYS A 197 -5.44 14.93 -38.48
CA LYS A 197 -6.35 14.50 -39.55
C LYS A 197 -6.16 15.51 -40.69
N LYS A 198 -6.12 15.02 -41.93
CA LYS A 198 -5.70 15.64 -43.23
C LYS A 198 -4.26 15.28 -43.61
N ASP A 199 -3.98 14.68 -44.76
CA ASP A 199 -4.74 14.59 -46.02
C ASP A 199 -4.93 13.15 -46.52
#